data_AF-A0A254QFH1-F1
#
_entry.id   AF-A0A254QFH1-F1
#
_cell.length_a   1.000
_cell.length_b   1.000
_cell.length_c   1.000
_cell.angle_alpha   90.00
_cell.angle_beta   90.00
_cell.angle_gamma   90.00
#
_symmetry.space_group_name_H-M   'P 1'
#
loop_
_entity.id
_entity.type
_entity.pdbx_description
1 polymer ?
#
loop_
_entity_poly.entity_id
_entity_poly.type
_entity_poly.pdbx_seq_one_letter_code
_entity_poly.pdbx_strand_id
1 'polypeptide(L)'
;PGNVQGGSDTPAGWSSGISIDQEIKNYLQKNPATKTRFGSLEFGVMVPEHADTWTRMSYAGPNKPIAPIDDPYQMFNKLYGSMKDRELMKSVLDDLKQDMDKVRSQISKDDQRLLDDHMQLVREMEKDIASHKNEAVGHAVPQLEPGVRRDNDNMPRISKLQIDLMVSSFIADSCRIATLQYTNSVGQPRFTWLGITEGQHDLSHEPDSNATAQEKLTRINKWYAEQMAYLLKQLSETKEPDGSGTLLDNTTVIWTNELGQGNSHTLENIPWVLVGGGLGFKTGRYIDFKGVPHNRLLMELAHGFDHHITTFGNKDHCGQGVLGLK
;
A
#
# COMPACT_ATOMS: atom_id res chain seq x y z
N PRO A 1 -9.57 -0.11 22.59
CA PRO A 1 -10.34 1.09 22.20
C PRO A 1 -9.37 2.20 21.78
N GLY A 2 -9.49 2.70 20.55
CA GLY A 2 -8.68 3.83 20.10
C GLY A 2 -9.34 5.16 20.43
N ASN A 3 -8.78 6.23 19.88
CA ASN A 3 -9.20 7.62 20.10
C ASN A 3 -9.65 8.33 18.82
N VAL A 4 -9.74 7.61 17.70
CA VAL A 4 -10.15 8.18 16.41
C VAL A 4 -11.64 7.97 16.24
N GLN A 5 -12.42 9.05 16.21
CA GLN A 5 -13.86 8.96 15.97
C GLN A 5 -14.12 8.61 14.49
N GLY A 6 -14.81 7.50 14.28
CA GLY A 6 -15.22 7.02 12.97
C GLY A 6 -16.62 7.49 12.57
N GLY A 7 -17.12 6.97 11.44
CA GLY A 7 -18.54 7.01 11.08
C GLY A 7 -19.44 6.09 11.92
N SER A 8 -18.87 5.35 12.88
CA SER A 8 -19.56 4.48 13.85
C SER A 8 -19.61 5.10 15.24
N ASP A 9 -20.55 4.67 16.09
CA ASP A 9 -20.73 5.18 17.47
C ASP A 9 -19.55 4.90 18.43
N THR A 10 -18.59 4.04 18.04
CA THR A 10 -17.41 3.71 18.84
C THR A 10 -16.12 4.24 18.21
N PRO A 11 -15.20 4.85 18.97
CA PRO A 11 -13.88 5.23 18.49
C PRO A 11 -13.08 4.02 17.98
N ALA A 12 -12.49 4.18 16.79
CA ALA A 12 -11.61 3.22 16.18
C ALA A 12 -10.19 3.34 16.77
N GLY A 13 -9.54 2.18 16.89
CA GLY A 13 -8.10 2.07 17.14
C GLY A 13 -7.41 1.40 15.97
N TRP A 14 -6.08 1.34 16.02
CA TRP A 14 -5.30 0.64 15.01
C TRP A 14 -5.70 -0.83 14.86
N SER A 15 -5.38 -1.40 13.71
CA SER A 15 -5.59 -2.83 13.45
C SER A 15 -4.98 -3.67 14.57
N SER A 16 -5.72 -4.71 14.96
CA SER A 16 -5.28 -5.71 15.94
C SER A 16 -4.38 -6.78 15.34
N GLY A 17 -4.08 -6.72 14.03
CA GLY A 17 -3.29 -7.72 13.32
C GLY A 17 -2.44 -7.12 12.20
N ILE A 18 -1.63 -7.99 11.59
CA ILE A 18 -0.82 -7.71 10.40
C ILE A 18 -1.72 -7.60 9.16
N SER A 19 -1.33 -6.80 8.16
CA SER A 19 -2.01 -6.73 6.87
C SER A 19 -1.49 -7.81 5.90
N ILE A 20 -2.28 -8.18 4.90
CA ILE A 20 -1.98 -9.35 4.05
C ILE A 20 -0.70 -9.16 3.22
N ASP A 21 -0.44 -7.94 2.76
CA ASP A 21 0.78 -7.53 2.07
C ASP A 21 2.02 -7.78 2.95
N GLN A 22 1.93 -7.46 4.24
CA GLN A 22 3.03 -7.64 5.18
C GLN A 22 3.20 -9.11 5.60
N GLU A 23 2.12 -9.88 5.70
CA GLU A 23 2.16 -11.33 5.94
C GLU A 23 2.88 -12.05 4.79
N ILE A 24 2.50 -11.75 3.54
CA ILE A 24 3.12 -12.32 2.34
C ILE A 24 4.58 -11.88 2.21
N LYS A 25 4.87 -10.58 2.40
CA LYS A 25 6.24 -10.06 2.49
C LYS A 25 7.09 -10.87 3.47
N ASN A 26 6.59 -11.07 4.69
CA ASN A 26 7.35 -11.75 5.74
C ASN A 26 7.64 -13.21 5.36
N TYR A 27 6.74 -13.87 4.65
CA TYR A 27 6.97 -15.19 4.09
C TYR A 27 8.08 -15.16 3.02
N LEU A 28 7.97 -14.27 2.03
CA LEU A 28 8.93 -14.15 0.92
C LEU A 28 10.34 -13.74 1.40
N GLN A 29 10.43 -12.89 2.42
CA GLN A 29 11.71 -12.42 2.96
C GLN A 29 12.47 -13.48 3.77
N LYS A 30 11.82 -14.56 4.20
CA LYS A 30 12.48 -15.69 4.89
C LYS A 30 13.27 -16.58 3.93
N ASN A 31 12.89 -16.63 2.66
CA ASN A 31 13.53 -17.46 1.65
C ASN A 31 14.56 -16.62 0.87
N PRO A 32 15.87 -16.96 0.88
CA PRO A 32 16.90 -16.25 0.14
C PRO A 32 16.62 -16.08 -1.36
N ALA A 33 15.89 -17.02 -1.99
CA ALA A 33 15.57 -16.97 -3.41
C ALA A 33 14.51 -15.92 -3.77
N THR A 34 13.64 -15.55 -2.82
CA THR A 34 12.57 -14.56 -3.02
C THR A 34 12.84 -13.26 -2.25
N LYS A 35 13.97 -13.20 -1.55
CA LYS A 35 14.33 -12.06 -0.72
C LYS A 35 14.81 -10.91 -1.60
N THR A 36 14.07 -9.82 -1.54
CA THR A 36 14.40 -8.55 -2.18
C THR A 36 14.98 -7.55 -1.20
N ARG A 37 15.59 -6.48 -1.74
CA ARG A 37 16.13 -5.35 -0.97
C ARG A 37 15.10 -4.73 -0.03
N PHE A 38 13.92 -4.41 -0.55
CA PHE A 38 12.78 -3.99 0.24
C PHE A 38 11.76 -5.14 0.27
N GLY A 39 11.34 -5.55 1.46
CA GLY A 39 10.32 -6.59 1.57
C GLY A 39 8.99 -6.20 0.95
N SER A 40 8.63 -4.93 1.09
CA SER A 40 7.46 -4.30 0.47
C SER A 40 7.77 -2.83 0.21
N LEU A 41 6.99 -2.19 -0.66
CA LEU A 41 7.02 -0.75 -0.87
C LEU A 41 5.60 -0.17 -0.85
N GLU A 42 5.34 0.74 0.09
CA GLU A 42 4.06 1.40 0.27
C GLU A 42 4.07 2.78 -0.40
N PHE A 43 3.37 2.91 -1.52
CA PHE A 43 3.23 4.15 -2.29
C PHE A 43 1.94 4.87 -1.89
N GLY A 44 1.99 6.20 -1.94
CA GLY A 44 0.85 7.06 -1.64
C GLY A 44 0.60 8.10 -2.73
N VAL A 45 -0.64 8.57 -2.83
CA VAL A 45 -0.99 9.76 -3.61
C VAL A 45 -1.86 10.65 -2.73
N MET A 46 -1.34 11.82 -2.37
CA MET A 46 -2.06 12.81 -1.55
C MET A 46 -2.50 12.26 -0.18
N VAL A 47 -1.64 11.45 0.47
CA VAL A 47 -1.94 10.86 1.78
C VAL A 47 -1.54 11.86 2.86
N PRO A 48 -2.44 12.29 3.75
CA PRO A 48 -2.08 13.25 4.79
C PRO A 48 -0.95 12.75 5.71
N GLU A 49 -0.09 13.67 6.13
CA GLU A 49 1.09 13.36 6.95
C GLU A 49 0.75 12.93 8.40
N HIS A 50 -0.46 13.19 8.88
CA HIS A 50 -0.88 12.76 10.21
C HIS A 50 -1.10 11.25 10.29
N ALA A 51 -0.69 10.65 11.41
CA ALA A 51 -0.83 9.21 11.64
C ALA A 51 -2.11 8.93 12.44
N ASP A 52 -3.14 8.45 11.75
CA ASP A 52 -4.35 7.89 12.36
C ASP A 52 -4.88 6.71 11.54
N THR A 53 -5.97 6.10 12.02
CA THR A 53 -6.56 4.92 11.38
C THR A 53 -7.12 5.19 9.99
N TRP A 54 -7.39 6.45 9.64
CA TRP A 54 -7.89 6.82 8.33
C TRP A 54 -6.78 6.85 7.29
N THR A 55 -5.56 7.16 7.69
CA THR A 55 -4.43 7.37 6.78
C THR A 55 -3.59 6.12 6.53
N ARG A 56 -3.99 4.94 7.02
CA ARG A 56 -3.17 3.71 7.02
C ARG A 56 -3.96 2.46 6.63
N MET A 57 -3.55 1.80 5.54
CA MET A 57 -4.06 0.48 5.14
C MET A 57 -3.11 -0.70 5.43
N SER A 58 -1.80 -0.46 5.49
CA SER A 58 -0.78 -1.50 5.75
C SER A 58 -0.32 -1.49 7.20
N TYR A 59 -0.14 -2.69 7.78
CA TYR A 59 0.23 -2.90 9.18
C TYR A 59 1.27 -4.01 9.29
N ALA A 60 2.43 -3.71 9.88
CA ALA A 60 3.48 -4.71 10.17
C ALA A 60 3.07 -5.69 11.29
N GLY A 61 1.99 -5.38 12.01
CA GLY A 61 1.48 -6.14 13.13
C GLY A 61 0.45 -5.33 13.94
N PRO A 62 -0.02 -5.87 15.08
CA PRO A 62 -0.97 -5.21 15.94
C PRO A 62 -0.48 -3.83 16.39
N ASN A 63 -1.26 -2.76 16.15
CA ASN A 63 -0.88 -1.37 16.43
C ASN A 63 0.44 -0.90 15.76
N LYS A 64 0.87 -1.53 14.66
CA LYS A 64 2.08 -1.15 13.92
C LYS A 64 1.72 -0.68 12.50
N PRO A 65 1.07 0.49 12.33
CA PRO A 65 0.72 1.02 11.01
C PRO A 65 1.99 1.38 10.22
N ILE A 66 1.94 1.20 8.90
CA ILE A 66 2.99 1.61 7.97
C ILE A 66 2.47 2.79 7.15
N ALA A 67 3.20 3.90 7.18
CA ALA A 67 2.87 5.07 6.38
C ALA A 67 3.35 4.87 4.93
N PRO A 68 2.50 5.11 3.92
CA PRO A 68 2.96 5.14 2.54
C PRO A 68 3.83 6.38 2.28
N ILE A 69 4.76 6.28 1.34
CA ILE A 69 5.53 7.42 0.83
C ILE A 69 4.73 8.05 -0.30
N ASP A 70 4.14 9.22 -0.04
CA ASP A 70 3.27 9.91 -0.98
C ASP A 70 3.97 10.93 -1.88
N ASP A 71 5.21 11.29 -1.53
CA ASP A 71 6.10 12.15 -2.32
C ASP A 71 6.94 11.30 -3.28
N PRO A 72 6.78 11.45 -4.62
CA PRO A 72 7.51 10.67 -5.60
C PRO A 72 9.02 10.91 -5.55
N TYR A 73 9.50 12.08 -5.12
CA TYR A 73 10.94 12.35 -5.01
C TYR A 73 11.54 11.63 -3.80
N GLN A 74 10.80 11.53 -2.69
CA GLN A 74 11.22 10.73 -1.55
C GLN A 74 11.26 9.24 -1.91
N MET A 75 10.26 8.74 -2.64
CA MET A 75 10.26 7.35 -3.11
C MET A 75 11.41 7.09 -4.09
N PHE A 76 11.67 8.00 -5.02
CA PHE A 76 12.81 7.92 -5.93
C PHE A 76 14.14 7.88 -5.17
N ASN A 77 14.33 8.74 -4.16
CA ASN A 77 15.53 8.72 -3.32
C ASN A 77 15.63 7.43 -2.49
N LYS A 78 14.50 6.86 -2.03
CA LYS A 78 14.50 5.55 -1.37
C LYS A 78 15.00 4.47 -2.33
N LEU A 79 14.50 4.45 -3.57
CA LEU A 79 14.89 3.47 -4.60
C LEU A 79 16.35 3.67 -5.08
N TYR A 80 16.76 4.90 -5.38
CA TYR A 80 17.96 5.20 -6.17
C TYR A 80 19.01 6.11 -5.49
N GLY A 81 18.76 6.58 -4.26
CA GLY A 81 19.64 7.52 -3.55
C GLY A 81 21.10 7.06 -3.42
N SER A 82 22.03 8.01 -3.33
CA SER A 82 23.47 7.76 -3.35
C SER A 82 24.02 7.16 -2.04
N MET A 83 25.15 6.45 -2.12
CA MET A 83 25.84 5.91 -0.93
C MET A 83 26.29 6.99 0.05
N LYS A 84 26.63 8.19 -0.43
CA LYS A 84 27.17 9.28 0.41
C LYS A 84 26.09 9.88 1.33
N ASP A 85 24.87 10.06 0.80
CA ASP A 85 23.73 10.50 1.60
C ASP A 85 23.37 9.46 2.66
N ARG A 86 23.59 8.18 2.36
CA ARG A 86 23.30 7.05 3.25
C ARG A 86 24.35 6.83 4.34
N GLU A 87 25.63 7.03 4.06
CA GLU A 87 26.68 7.00 5.11
C GLU A 87 26.46 8.12 6.12
N LEU A 88 26.07 9.32 5.65
CA LEU A 88 25.66 10.42 6.51
C LEU A 88 24.43 10.04 7.36
N MET A 89 23.39 9.45 6.74
CA MET A 89 22.21 8.98 7.50
C MET A 89 22.57 7.91 8.52
N LYS A 90 23.41 6.93 8.18
CA LYS A 90 23.85 5.89 9.11
C LYS A 90 24.59 6.48 10.32
N SER A 91 25.49 7.43 10.08
CA SER A 91 26.20 8.12 11.17
C SER A 91 25.22 8.83 12.12
N VAL A 92 24.20 9.51 11.58
CA VAL A 92 23.17 10.17 12.40
C VAL A 92 22.34 9.15 13.18
N LEU A 93 21.99 8.01 12.58
CA LEU A 93 21.23 6.95 13.26
C LEU A 93 22.04 6.29 14.38
N ASP A 94 23.33 6.04 14.16
CA ASP A 94 24.25 5.49 15.17
C ASP A 94 24.36 6.44 16.39
N ASP A 95 24.46 7.75 16.15
CA ASP A 95 24.47 8.77 17.22
C ASP A 95 23.12 8.84 17.96
N LEU A 96 22.01 8.88 17.21
CA LEU A 96 20.65 8.88 17.79
C LEU A 96 20.40 7.67 18.67
N LYS A 97 20.86 6.49 18.26
CA LYS A 97 20.72 5.25 19.02
C LYS A 97 21.45 5.31 20.36
N GLN A 98 22.66 5.87 20.39
CA GLN A 98 23.38 6.08 21.66
C GLN A 98 22.61 7.02 22.60
N ASP A 99 22.01 8.08 22.06
CA ASP A 99 21.22 9.01 22.87
C ASP A 99 19.90 8.39 23.33
N MET A 100 19.24 7.60 22.48
CA MET A 100 18.05 6.83 22.86
C MET A 100 18.34 5.81 23.96
N ASP A 101 19.48 5.11 23.91
CA ASP A 101 19.88 4.18 24.97
C ASP A 101 20.10 4.90 26.32
N LYS A 102 20.64 6.13 26.31
CA LYS A 102 20.73 6.95 27.53
C LYS A 102 19.35 7.33 28.06
N VAL A 103 18.45 7.82 27.19
CA VAL A 103 17.09 8.20 27.57
C VAL A 103 16.31 7.00 28.10
N ARG A 104 16.48 5.82 27.51
CA ARG A 104 15.85 4.56 27.96
C ARG A 104 16.07 4.29 29.44
N SER A 105 17.28 4.57 29.93
CA SER A 105 17.65 4.36 31.35
C SER A 105 16.98 5.35 32.32
N GLN A 106 16.39 6.42 31.80
CA GLN A 106 15.83 7.54 32.58
C GLN A 106 14.30 7.63 32.54
N ILE A 107 13.63 6.80 31.73
CA ILE A 107 12.17 6.83 31.55
C ILE A 107 11.48 5.62 32.20
N SER A 108 10.15 5.72 32.35
CA SER A 108 9.31 4.67 32.92
C SER A 108 9.28 3.41 32.03
N LYS A 109 8.92 2.25 32.60
CA LYS A 109 8.80 1.00 31.83
C LYS A 109 7.79 1.07 30.68
N ASP A 110 6.74 1.86 30.83
CA ASP A 110 5.72 2.03 29.80
C ASP A 110 6.27 2.87 28.64
N ASP A 111 7.03 3.93 28.94
CA ASP A 111 7.70 4.75 27.92
C ASP A 111 8.86 4.01 27.23
N GLN A 112 9.55 3.12 27.97
CA GLN A 112 10.58 2.24 27.38
C GLN A 112 10.00 1.38 26.26
N ARG A 113 8.73 0.97 26.36
CA ARG A 113 8.07 0.17 25.32
C ARG A 113 7.85 0.96 24.03
N LEU A 114 7.41 2.22 24.15
CA LEU A 114 7.28 3.13 23.01
C LEU A 114 8.64 3.42 22.36
N LEU A 115 9.66 3.62 23.19
CA LEU A 115 11.04 3.84 22.75
C LEU A 115 11.61 2.61 22.03
N ASP A 116 11.33 1.41 22.54
CA ASP A 116 11.73 0.15 21.92
C ASP A 116 11.06 -0.07 20.56
N ASP A 117 9.76 0.25 20.42
CA ASP A 117 9.07 0.22 19.13
C ASP A 117 9.67 1.24 18.15
N HIS A 118 10.04 2.44 18.61
CA HIS A 118 10.73 3.42 17.76
C HIS A 118 12.13 2.94 17.35
N MET A 119 12.91 2.37 18.27
CA MET A 119 14.22 1.78 17.98
C MET A 119 14.13 0.59 17.02
N GLN A 120 13.03 -0.15 17.04
CA GLN A 120 12.78 -1.19 16.05
C GLN A 120 12.64 -0.58 14.64
N LEU A 121 11.87 0.51 14.48
CA LEU A 121 11.75 1.22 13.20
C LEU A 121 13.11 1.75 12.71
N VAL A 122 13.94 2.30 13.61
CA VAL A 122 15.30 2.74 13.29
C VAL A 122 16.16 1.58 12.80
N ARG A 123 16.13 0.42 13.47
CA ARG A 123 16.89 -0.77 13.05
C ARG A 123 16.43 -1.33 11.71
N GLU A 124 15.13 -1.26 11.42
CA GLU A 124 14.58 -1.63 10.11
C GLU A 124 15.12 -0.67 9.03
N MET A 125 15.18 0.63 9.30
CA MET A 125 15.81 1.62 8.42
C MET A 125 17.33 1.40 8.25
N GLU A 126 18.07 1.06 9.32
CA GLU A 126 19.49 0.72 9.25
C GLU A 126 19.74 -0.52 8.37
N LYS A 127 18.90 -1.56 8.51
CA LYS A 127 18.96 -2.76 7.67
C LYS A 127 18.66 -2.44 6.21
N ASP A 128 17.68 -1.58 5.95
CA ASP A 128 17.40 -1.06 4.61
C ASP A 128 18.64 -0.37 4.04
N ILE A 129 19.33 0.50 4.79
CA ILE A 129 20.54 1.17 4.33
C ILE A 129 21.70 0.19 4.09
N ALA A 130 21.92 -0.75 5.02
CA ALA A 130 23.07 -1.66 4.99
C ALA A 130 22.96 -2.79 3.94
N SER A 131 21.76 -3.13 3.48
CA SER A 131 21.54 -4.19 2.47
C SER A 131 22.01 -3.81 1.06
N HIS A 132 22.49 -2.59 0.86
CA HIS A 132 22.95 -2.10 -0.43
C HIS A 132 24.43 -2.40 -0.66
N LYS A 133 24.69 -3.35 -1.55
CA LYS A 133 25.94 -3.37 -2.31
C LYS A 133 25.71 -2.55 -3.58
N ASN A 134 26.68 -1.73 -3.98
CA ASN A 134 26.67 -1.00 -5.25
C ASN A 134 26.66 -1.98 -6.43
N GLU A 135 25.52 -2.60 -6.69
CA GLU A 135 25.26 -3.26 -7.96
C GLU A 135 24.81 -2.17 -8.93
N ALA A 136 25.42 -2.15 -10.12
CA ALA A 136 24.99 -1.26 -11.18
C ALA A 136 23.49 -1.51 -11.40
N VAL A 137 22.71 -0.44 -11.39
CA VAL A 137 21.27 -0.52 -11.66
C VAL A 137 21.12 -1.12 -13.07
N GLY A 138 20.71 -2.38 -13.16
CA GLY A 138 20.67 -3.16 -14.40
C GLY A 138 19.57 -2.71 -15.38
N HIS A 139 18.89 -1.61 -15.06
CA HIS A 139 17.78 -1.04 -15.81
C HIS A 139 17.88 0.48 -15.87
N ALA A 140 17.13 1.08 -16.79
CA ALA A 140 17.06 2.53 -16.91
C ALA A 140 16.40 3.15 -15.67
N VAL A 141 17.12 4.04 -14.98
CA VAL A 141 16.59 4.83 -13.87
C VAL A 141 15.56 5.83 -14.42
N PRO A 142 14.33 5.89 -13.88
CA PRO A 142 13.32 6.84 -14.32
C PRO A 142 13.80 8.29 -14.17
N GLN A 143 13.47 9.15 -15.14
CA GLN A 143 13.64 10.59 -14.98
C GLN A 143 12.32 11.18 -14.49
N LEU A 144 12.30 11.68 -13.26
CA LEU A 144 11.12 12.37 -12.74
C LEU A 144 11.06 13.81 -13.26
N GLU A 145 9.86 14.25 -13.65
CA GLU A 145 9.56 15.67 -13.85
C GLU A 145 9.91 16.43 -12.56
N PRO A 146 10.78 17.44 -12.58
CA PRO A 146 11.16 18.18 -11.38
C PRO A 146 10.09 19.22 -10.98
N GLY A 147 9.90 19.42 -9.67
CA GLY A 147 9.09 20.52 -9.14
C GLY A 147 7.57 20.30 -9.16
N VAL A 148 7.09 19.07 -9.34
CA VAL A 148 5.66 18.74 -9.18
C VAL A 148 5.30 18.90 -7.71
N ARG A 149 4.48 19.90 -7.41
CA ARG A 149 4.06 20.18 -6.03
C ARG A 149 3.01 19.17 -5.58
N ARG A 150 3.06 18.82 -4.29
CA ARG A 150 2.03 18.00 -3.64
C ARG A 150 0.78 18.83 -3.33
N ASP A 151 -0.05 19.04 -4.35
CA ASP A 151 -1.35 19.70 -4.23
C ASP A 151 -2.44 18.98 -5.04
N ASN A 152 -3.70 19.33 -4.77
CA ASN A 152 -4.88 18.64 -5.31
C ASN A 152 -4.85 18.51 -6.83
N ASP A 153 -4.58 19.60 -7.55
CA ASP A 153 -4.65 19.63 -9.02
C ASP A 153 -3.48 18.88 -9.68
N ASN A 154 -2.41 18.63 -8.92
CA ASN A 154 -1.30 17.78 -9.33
C ASN A 154 -1.52 16.29 -9.03
N MET A 155 -2.62 15.89 -8.40
CA MET A 155 -2.93 14.48 -8.11
C MET A 155 -2.85 13.56 -9.36
N PRO A 156 -3.30 13.96 -10.57
CA PRO A 156 -3.08 13.17 -11.78
C PRO A 156 -1.62 12.98 -12.17
N ARG A 157 -0.77 13.98 -11.94
CA ARG A 157 0.67 13.90 -12.23
C ARG A 157 1.40 13.03 -11.21
N ILE A 158 1.13 13.27 -9.93
CA ILE A 158 1.69 12.48 -8.81
C ILE A 158 1.31 11.00 -8.96
N SER A 159 0.06 10.71 -9.34
CA SER A 159 -0.40 9.34 -9.62
C SER A 159 0.49 8.63 -10.62
N LYS A 160 0.79 9.27 -11.76
CA LYS A 160 1.64 8.69 -12.80
C LYS A 160 3.07 8.51 -12.32
N LEU A 161 3.65 9.52 -11.66
CA LEU A 161 5.00 9.41 -11.11
C LEU A 161 5.13 8.25 -10.13
N GLN A 162 4.16 8.07 -9.22
CA GLN A 162 4.16 6.97 -8.27
C GLN A 162 3.98 5.60 -8.94
N ILE A 163 3.10 5.50 -9.94
CA ILE A 163 2.92 4.29 -10.74
C ILE A 163 4.20 3.93 -11.50
N ASP A 164 4.84 4.91 -12.14
CA ASP A 164 6.08 4.70 -12.91
C ASP A 164 7.21 4.22 -11.98
N LEU A 165 7.31 4.79 -10.78
CA LEU A 165 8.27 4.34 -9.76
C LEU A 165 7.95 2.94 -9.23
N MET A 166 6.66 2.61 -9.04
CA MET A 166 6.24 1.27 -8.64
C MET A 166 6.65 0.22 -9.68
N VAL A 167 6.33 0.46 -10.95
CA VAL A 167 6.73 -0.43 -12.05
C VAL A 167 8.24 -0.55 -12.13
N SER A 168 8.95 0.58 -12.03
CA SER A 168 10.40 0.61 -12.02
C SER A 168 11.01 -0.18 -10.86
N SER A 169 10.35 -0.20 -9.69
CA SER A 169 10.81 -1.00 -8.53
C SER A 169 10.73 -2.52 -8.77
N PHE A 170 9.81 -2.99 -9.62
CA PHE A 170 9.74 -4.40 -10.01
C PHE A 170 10.82 -4.76 -11.02
N ILE A 171 11.07 -3.91 -12.03
CA ILE A 171 12.19 -4.09 -12.97
C ILE A 171 13.53 -4.14 -12.21
N ALA A 172 13.65 -3.30 -11.17
CA ALA A 172 14.83 -3.17 -10.32
C ALA A 172 15.04 -4.34 -9.34
N ASP A 173 14.20 -5.37 -9.36
CA ASP A 173 14.15 -6.44 -8.36
C ASP A 173 14.08 -5.92 -6.91
N SER A 174 13.55 -4.71 -6.72
CA SER A 174 13.62 -4.01 -5.44
C SER A 174 12.60 -4.52 -4.43
N CYS A 175 11.46 -5.02 -4.88
CA CYS A 175 10.43 -5.64 -4.05
C CYS A 175 9.62 -6.70 -4.82
N ARG A 176 8.87 -7.52 -4.10
CA ARG A 176 7.84 -8.44 -4.65
C ARG A 176 6.42 -7.96 -4.39
N ILE A 177 6.25 -7.12 -3.37
CA ILE A 177 4.95 -6.64 -2.88
C ILE A 177 4.99 -5.11 -2.86
N ALA A 178 3.99 -4.47 -3.46
CA ALA A 178 3.82 -3.03 -3.39
C ALA A 178 2.34 -2.69 -3.15
N THR A 179 2.09 -1.56 -2.51
CA THR A 179 0.75 -1.01 -2.31
C THR A 179 0.67 0.42 -2.82
N LEU A 180 -0.51 0.85 -3.28
CA LEU A 180 -0.76 2.23 -3.70
C LEU A 180 -2.02 2.74 -3.00
N GLN A 181 -1.86 3.65 -2.06
CA GLN A 181 -2.97 4.28 -1.35
C GLN A 181 -3.28 5.64 -1.95
N TYR A 182 -4.55 5.86 -2.29
CA TYR A 182 -5.04 7.17 -2.66
C TYR A 182 -5.67 7.85 -1.45
N THR A 183 -5.15 9.01 -1.07
CA THR A 183 -5.67 9.84 0.02
C THR A 183 -5.82 9.08 1.35
N ASN A 184 -6.99 9.16 1.98
CA ASN A 184 -7.37 8.49 3.22
C ASN A 184 -8.90 8.27 3.20
N SER A 185 -9.46 7.47 4.11
CA SER A 185 -10.89 7.08 4.02
C SER A 185 -11.90 8.23 4.23
N VAL A 186 -11.44 9.39 4.71
CA VAL A 186 -12.25 10.63 4.84
C VAL A 186 -11.72 11.76 3.95
N GLY A 187 -10.94 11.40 2.93
CA GLY A 187 -10.29 12.35 2.05
C GLY A 187 -11.29 13.20 1.29
N GLN A 188 -10.99 14.49 1.16
CA GLN A 188 -11.80 15.43 0.38
C GLN A 188 -11.06 15.93 -0.88
N PRO A 189 -10.49 15.03 -1.72
CA PRO A 189 -9.96 15.45 -3.00
C PRO A 189 -11.09 16.06 -3.85
N ARG A 190 -10.77 17.14 -4.55
CA ARG A 190 -11.67 17.84 -5.46
C ARG A 190 -11.20 17.57 -6.88
N PHE A 191 -12.01 16.91 -7.70
CA PHE A 191 -11.62 16.52 -9.05
C PHE A 191 -11.82 17.68 -10.04
N THR A 192 -11.10 18.78 -9.80
CA THR A 192 -11.20 20.04 -10.56
C THR A 192 -10.88 19.86 -12.04
N TRP A 193 -9.97 18.93 -12.38
CA TRP A 193 -9.66 18.53 -13.75
C TRP A 193 -10.80 17.78 -14.45
N LEU A 194 -11.79 17.30 -13.70
CA LEU A 194 -13.06 16.78 -14.20
C LEU A 194 -14.19 17.84 -14.08
N GLY A 195 -13.89 19.06 -13.66
CA GLY A 195 -14.90 20.09 -13.38
C GLY A 195 -15.78 19.79 -12.15
N ILE A 196 -15.30 18.94 -11.23
CA ILE A 196 -15.99 18.61 -9.98
C ILE A 196 -15.27 19.35 -8.85
N THR A 197 -15.97 20.29 -8.22
CA THR A 197 -15.38 21.13 -7.17
C THR A 197 -15.77 20.67 -5.79
N GLU A 198 -16.79 19.83 -5.62
CA GLU A 198 -17.14 19.22 -4.34
C GLU A 198 -16.08 18.21 -3.87
N GLY A 199 -16.00 18.00 -2.56
CA GLY A 199 -15.14 16.97 -2.00
C GLY A 199 -15.74 15.57 -2.25
N GLN A 200 -14.90 14.62 -2.64
CA GLN A 200 -15.35 13.27 -2.97
C GLN A 200 -16.04 12.56 -1.79
N HIS A 201 -15.51 12.70 -0.57
CA HIS A 201 -16.12 12.03 0.58
C HIS A 201 -17.49 12.61 0.88
N ASP A 202 -17.69 13.93 0.80
CA ASP A 202 -19.03 14.53 0.97
C ASP A 202 -20.01 14.00 -0.11
N LEU A 203 -19.56 13.90 -1.36
CA LEU A 203 -20.38 13.34 -2.45
C LEU A 203 -20.79 11.89 -2.16
N SER A 204 -19.95 11.08 -1.51
CA SER A 204 -20.24 9.66 -1.25
C SER A 204 -21.34 9.46 -0.19
N HIS A 205 -21.62 10.48 0.62
CA HIS A 205 -22.73 10.52 1.59
C HIS A 205 -24.07 10.91 0.99
N GLU A 206 -24.09 11.43 -0.25
CA GLU A 206 -25.34 11.79 -0.91
C GLU A 206 -26.23 10.54 -1.13
N PRO A 207 -27.56 10.69 -1.04
CA PRO A 207 -28.47 9.56 -1.26
C PRO A 207 -28.41 9.10 -2.72
N ASP A 208 -28.70 7.81 -2.95
CA ASP A 208 -28.67 7.22 -4.30
C ASP A 208 -29.66 7.90 -5.26
N SER A 209 -30.71 8.53 -4.73
CA SER A 209 -31.67 9.32 -5.52
C SER A 209 -31.10 10.64 -6.05
N ASN A 210 -29.96 11.12 -5.54
CA ASN A 210 -29.28 12.32 -6.05
C ASN A 210 -28.49 11.98 -7.33
N ALA A 211 -29.19 11.99 -8.47
CA ALA A 211 -28.61 11.62 -9.77
C ALA A 211 -27.36 12.45 -10.13
N THR A 212 -27.30 13.72 -9.75
CA THR A 212 -26.14 14.59 -10.02
C THR A 212 -24.91 14.17 -9.21
N ALA A 213 -25.09 13.80 -7.93
CA ALA A 213 -24.01 13.27 -7.12
C ALA A 213 -23.51 11.92 -7.67
N GLN A 214 -24.43 11.03 -8.04
CA GLN A 214 -24.10 9.72 -8.61
C GLN A 214 -23.36 9.84 -9.96
N GLU A 215 -23.73 10.79 -10.82
CA GLU A 215 -23.00 11.07 -12.05
C GLU A 215 -21.56 11.53 -11.77
N LYS A 216 -21.38 12.45 -10.81
CA LYS A 216 -20.05 12.94 -10.40
C LYS A 216 -19.21 11.82 -9.82
N LEU A 217 -19.75 11.01 -8.91
CA LEU A 217 -19.08 9.83 -8.34
C LEU A 217 -18.69 8.82 -9.42
N THR A 218 -19.56 8.59 -10.41
CA THR A 218 -19.24 7.71 -11.55
C THR A 218 -18.04 8.22 -12.33
N ARG A 219 -17.97 9.53 -12.58
CA ARG A 219 -16.84 10.16 -13.28
C ARG A 219 -15.55 10.11 -12.46
N ILE A 220 -15.63 10.28 -11.13
CA ILE A 220 -14.51 10.13 -10.20
C ILE A 220 -13.99 8.68 -10.21
N ASN A 221 -14.88 7.70 -10.04
CA ASN A 221 -14.51 6.29 -10.04
C ASN A 221 -13.93 5.84 -11.39
N LYS A 222 -14.45 6.39 -12.49
CA LYS A 222 -13.85 6.19 -13.82
C LYS A 222 -12.41 6.70 -13.87
N TRP A 223 -12.12 7.87 -13.31
CA TRP A 223 -10.75 8.41 -13.26
C TRP A 223 -9.79 7.53 -12.44
N TYR A 224 -10.24 6.95 -11.32
CA TYR A 224 -9.44 5.97 -10.57
C TYR A 224 -9.20 4.70 -11.40
N ALA A 225 -10.22 4.21 -12.10
CA ALA A 225 -10.08 3.08 -13.02
C ALA A 225 -9.09 3.39 -14.15
N GLU A 226 -9.03 4.64 -14.64
CA GLU A 226 -8.02 5.08 -15.62
C GLU A 226 -6.60 5.05 -15.06
N GLN A 227 -6.39 5.31 -13.76
CA GLN A 227 -5.07 5.17 -13.12
C GLN A 227 -4.68 3.69 -12.99
N MET A 228 -5.63 2.82 -12.64
CA MET A 228 -5.43 1.36 -12.66
C MET A 228 -5.08 0.89 -14.07
N ALA A 229 -5.81 1.35 -15.09
CA ALA A 229 -5.54 1.02 -16.49
C ALA A 229 -4.14 1.50 -16.92
N TYR A 230 -3.69 2.67 -16.44
CA TYR A 230 -2.33 3.15 -16.68
C TYR A 230 -1.27 2.22 -16.06
N LEU A 231 -1.44 1.81 -14.80
CA LEU A 231 -0.55 0.83 -14.14
C LEU A 231 -0.50 -0.49 -14.93
N LEU A 232 -1.66 -1.05 -15.29
CA LEU A 232 -1.75 -2.30 -16.05
C LEU A 232 -1.08 -2.17 -17.42
N LYS A 233 -1.26 -1.03 -18.10
CA LYS A 233 -0.58 -0.74 -19.36
C LYS A 233 0.93 -0.72 -19.18
N GLN A 234 1.44 0.00 -18.18
CA GLN A 234 2.89 0.04 -17.90
C GLN A 234 3.45 -1.35 -17.62
N LEU A 235 2.76 -2.17 -16.82
CA LEU A 235 3.18 -3.56 -16.56
C LEU A 235 3.15 -4.43 -17.82
N SER A 236 2.15 -4.26 -18.70
CA SER A 236 2.02 -5.04 -19.94
C SER A 236 3.01 -4.62 -21.03
N GLU A 237 3.46 -3.36 -21.03
CA GLU A 237 4.43 -2.85 -22.02
C GLU A 237 5.88 -3.06 -21.55
N THR A 238 6.07 -3.36 -20.27
CA THR A 238 7.37 -3.62 -19.67
C THR A 238 7.69 -5.11 -19.72
N LYS A 239 8.80 -5.46 -20.38
CA LYS A 239 9.28 -6.84 -20.44
C LYS A 239 9.94 -7.25 -19.13
N GLU A 240 9.80 -8.52 -18.80
CA GLU A 240 10.57 -9.13 -17.73
C GLU A 240 12.08 -9.10 -18.06
N PRO A 241 12.96 -8.83 -17.08
CA PRO A 241 14.41 -8.86 -17.29
C PRO A 241 14.93 -10.23 -17.77
N ASP A 242 14.26 -11.32 -17.39
CA ASP A 242 14.62 -12.69 -17.79
C ASP A 242 14.01 -13.12 -19.15
N GLY A 243 13.15 -12.28 -19.75
CA GLY A 243 12.49 -12.55 -21.02
C GLY A 243 11.28 -13.48 -20.94
N SER A 244 10.79 -13.84 -19.75
CA SER A 244 9.65 -14.75 -19.55
C SER A 244 8.28 -14.17 -19.95
N GLY A 245 8.23 -12.92 -20.40
CA GLY A 245 7.00 -12.23 -20.82
C GLY A 245 7.07 -10.76 -20.47
N THR A 246 5.94 -10.24 -19.99
CA THR A 246 5.79 -8.88 -19.47
C THR A 246 5.64 -8.92 -17.95
N LEU A 247 5.87 -7.80 -17.27
CA LEU A 247 5.66 -7.75 -15.82
C LEU A 247 4.21 -8.10 -15.44
N LEU A 248 3.24 -7.79 -16.30
CA LEU A 248 1.83 -8.13 -16.04
C LEU A 248 1.58 -9.65 -16.03
N ASP A 249 2.38 -10.42 -16.77
CA ASP A 249 2.25 -11.88 -16.80
C ASP A 249 2.67 -12.51 -15.45
N ASN A 250 3.60 -11.89 -14.73
CA ASN A 250 4.07 -12.35 -13.42
C ASN A 250 3.59 -11.50 -12.23
N THR A 251 2.74 -10.51 -12.47
CA THR A 251 2.16 -9.66 -11.41
C THR A 251 0.66 -9.89 -11.31
N THR A 252 0.11 -9.90 -10.10
CA THR A 252 -1.34 -9.80 -9.89
C THR A 252 -1.63 -8.48 -9.17
N VAL A 253 -2.35 -7.59 -9.86
CA VAL A 253 -2.83 -6.31 -9.32
C VAL A 253 -4.21 -6.52 -8.70
N ILE A 254 -4.39 -6.00 -7.50
CA ILE A 254 -5.64 -6.05 -6.75
C ILE A 254 -6.13 -4.62 -6.56
N TRP A 255 -7.37 -4.34 -6.94
CA TRP A 255 -8.03 -3.07 -6.71
C TRP A 255 -9.34 -3.30 -5.95
N THR A 256 -9.51 -2.56 -4.86
CA THR A 256 -10.68 -2.67 -3.97
C THR A 256 -10.91 -1.35 -3.23
N ASN A 257 -12.03 -1.28 -2.50
CA ASN A 257 -12.42 -0.16 -1.66
C ASN A 257 -12.56 -0.61 -0.21
N GLU A 258 -12.61 0.34 0.71
CA GLU A 258 -12.84 0.12 2.14
C GLU A 258 -14.32 -0.15 2.49
N LEU A 259 -15.25 0.32 1.66
CA LEU A 259 -16.70 0.19 1.83
C LEU A 259 -17.38 -0.27 0.53
N GLY A 260 -18.51 -0.96 0.67
CA GLY A 260 -19.36 -1.32 -0.47
C GLY A 260 -20.20 -0.14 -0.97
N GLN A 261 -20.59 0.74 -0.05
CA GLN A 261 -21.37 1.95 -0.35
C GLN A 261 -21.09 3.03 0.70
N GLY A 262 -20.91 4.27 0.25
CA GLY A 262 -20.54 5.42 1.09
C GLY A 262 -21.65 5.80 2.08
N ASN A 263 -22.80 6.23 1.57
CA ASN A 263 -23.90 6.79 2.40
C ASN A 263 -24.48 5.86 3.48
N SER A 264 -24.35 4.53 3.31
CA SER A 264 -24.78 3.53 4.30
C SER A 264 -23.64 2.94 5.12
N HIS A 265 -22.39 3.25 4.77
CA HIS A 265 -21.19 2.63 5.32
C HIS A 265 -21.23 1.09 5.32
N THR A 266 -21.88 0.47 4.32
CA THR A 266 -22.00 -0.99 4.29
C THR A 266 -20.64 -1.65 4.08
N LEU A 267 -20.40 -2.73 4.84
CA LEU A 267 -19.25 -3.62 4.70
C LEU A 267 -19.55 -4.81 3.77
N GLU A 268 -20.73 -4.81 3.17
CA GLU A 268 -21.19 -5.84 2.23
C GLU A 268 -20.89 -5.43 0.78
N ASN A 269 -20.72 -6.42 -0.10
CA ASN A 269 -20.57 -6.21 -1.55
C ASN A 269 -19.45 -5.24 -1.98
N ILE A 270 -18.37 -5.17 -1.20
CA ILE A 270 -17.15 -4.46 -1.57
C ILE A 270 -16.61 -5.04 -2.89
N PRO A 271 -16.35 -4.24 -3.93
CA PRO A 271 -15.82 -4.72 -5.19
C PRO A 271 -14.35 -5.12 -5.05
N TRP A 272 -13.97 -6.25 -5.64
CA TRP A 272 -12.60 -6.71 -5.76
C TRP A 272 -12.30 -7.02 -7.23
N VAL A 273 -11.32 -6.31 -7.79
CA VAL A 273 -10.86 -6.52 -9.16
C VAL A 273 -9.44 -7.06 -9.11
N LEU A 274 -9.24 -8.25 -9.67
CA LEU A 274 -7.92 -8.89 -9.77
C LEU A 274 -7.54 -8.99 -11.25
N VAL A 275 -6.36 -8.51 -11.60
CA VAL A 275 -5.84 -8.48 -12.99
C VAL A 275 -4.38 -8.90 -13.02
N GLY A 276 -3.98 -9.60 -14.09
CA GLY A 276 -2.60 -10.07 -14.29
C GLY A 276 -2.41 -11.55 -13.95
N GLY A 277 -1.27 -12.11 -14.34
CA GLY A 277 -1.01 -13.56 -14.34
C GLY A 277 -0.25 -14.10 -13.12
N GLY A 278 0.30 -13.23 -12.27
CA GLY A 278 1.31 -13.61 -11.26
C GLY A 278 0.93 -14.73 -10.30
N LEU A 279 -0.33 -14.79 -9.83
CA LEU A 279 -0.80 -15.83 -8.90
C LEU A 279 -1.48 -17.02 -9.58
N GLY A 280 -1.54 -17.03 -10.91
CA GLY A 280 -2.15 -18.10 -11.70
C GLY A 280 -3.67 -18.24 -11.54
N PHE A 281 -4.36 -17.20 -11.09
CA PHE A 281 -5.82 -17.22 -10.96
C PHE A 281 -6.49 -17.20 -12.34
N LYS A 282 -7.61 -17.94 -12.48
CA LYS A 282 -8.42 -17.92 -13.69
C LYS A 282 -9.10 -16.57 -13.88
N THR A 283 -8.72 -15.85 -14.95
CA THR A 283 -9.23 -14.52 -15.30
C THR A 283 -10.42 -14.57 -16.27
N GLY A 284 -10.94 -13.41 -16.69
CA GLY A 284 -12.02 -13.31 -17.69
C GLY A 284 -13.40 -13.69 -17.16
N ARG A 285 -13.64 -13.53 -15.85
CA ARG A 285 -14.89 -13.92 -15.18
C ARG A 285 -15.30 -12.91 -14.12
N TYR A 286 -16.61 -12.87 -13.85
CA TYR A 286 -17.21 -12.24 -12.69
C TYR A 286 -17.73 -13.32 -11.75
N ILE A 287 -17.51 -13.15 -10.44
CA ILE A 287 -17.94 -14.11 -9.42
C ILE A 287 -18.65 -13.34 -8.31
N ASP A 288 -19.88 -13.73 -8.03
CA ASP A 288 -20.61 -13.28 -6.85
C ASP A 288 -20.51 -14.36 -5.77
N PHE A 289 -19.79 -14.05 -4.71
CA PHE A 289 -19.58 -14.97 -3.58
C PHE A 289 -20.71 -14.92 -2.54
N LYS A 290 -21.83 -14.21 -2.78
CA LYS A 290 -23.04 -14.24 -1.94
C LYS A 290 -22.76 -13.96 -0.45
N GLY A 291 -22.01 -12.90 -0.16
CA GLY A 291 -21.72 -12.46 1.20
C GLY A 291 -20.62 -13.24 1.93
N VAL A 292 -19.80 -14.02 1.21
CA VAL A 292 -18.63 -14.67 1.82
C VAL A 292 -17.64 -13.61 2.36
N PRO A 293 -17.14 -13.76 3.59
CA PRO A 293 -16.13 -12.87 4.15
C PRO A 293 -14.83 -12.83 3.34
N HIS A 294 -14.28 -11.63 3.14
CA HIS A 294 -13.05 -11.44 2.36
C HIS A 294 -11.81 -12.09 3.00
N ASN A 295 -11.85 -12.51 4.27
CA ASN A 295 -10.77 -13.27 4.91
C ASN A 295 -10.33 -14.48 4.06
N ARG A 296 -11.29 -15.15 3.40
CA ARG A 296 -11.00 -16.29 2.51
C ARG A 296 -10.29 -15.89 1.23
N LEU A 297 -10.58 -14.70 0.69
CA LEU A 297 -9.81 -14.11 -0.40
C LEU A 297 -8.39 -13.78 0.07
N LEU A 298 -8.22 -13.18 1.25
CA LEU A 298 -6.90 -12.86 1.78
C LEU A 298 -6.03 -14.13 1.97
N MET A 299 -6.62 -15.24 2.44
CA MET A 299 -5.94 -16.53 2.46
C MET A 299 -5.60 -17.05 1.05
N GLU A 300 -6.50 -16.91 0.08
CA GLU A 300 -6.24 -17.28 -1.32
C GLU A 300 -5.03 -16.52 -1.89
N LEU A 301 -4.88 -15.23 -1.56
CA LEU A 301 -3.71 -14.44 -1.98
C LEU A 301 -2.41 -15.03 -1.43
N ALA A 302 -2.38 -15.39 -0.14
CA ALA A 302 -1.22 -16.04 0.48
C ALA A 302 -0.91 -17.39 -0.17
N HIS A 303 -1.94 -18.21 -0.45
CA HIS A 303 -1.79 -19.50 -1.13
C HIS A 303 -1.28 -19.35 -2.56
N GLY A 304 -1.55 -18.21 -3.22
CA GLY A 304 -0.96 -17.85 -4.51
C GLY A 304 0.57 -17.78 -4.50
N PHE A 305 1.18 -17.49 -3.35
CA PHE A 305 2.64 -17.48 -3.13
C PHE A 305 3.16 -18.77 -2.47
N ASP A 306 2.39 -19.85 -2.50
CA ASP A 306 2.66 -21.10 -1.76
C ASP A 306 2.72 -20.94 -0.23
N HIS A 307 2.22 -19.82 0.31
CA HIS A 307 2.09 -19.59 1.75
C HIS A 307 0.73 -20.11 2.25
N HIS A 308 0.69 -21.40 2.60
CA HIS A 308 -0.55 -22.14 2.88
C HIS A 308 -1.09 -21.91 4.31
N ILE A 309 -1.44 -20.66 4.64
CA ILE A 309 -2.06 -20.32 5.93
C ILE A 309 -3.48 -20.85 6.05
N THR A 310 -3.89 -21.26 7.25
CA THR A 310 -5.24 -21.80 7.52
C THR A 310 -6.22 -20.76 8.05
N THR A 311 -5.73 -19.60 8.49
CA THR A 311 -6.54 -18.47 8.98
C THR A 311 -5.84 -17.15 8.69
N PHE A 312 -6.60 -16.09 8.40
CA PHE A 312 -6.10 -14.72 8.33
C PHE A 312 -7.14 -13.71 8.84
N GLY A 313 -6.73 -12.73 9.66
CA GLY A 313 -7.65 -11.82 10.32
C GLY A 313 -8.53 -12.52 11.37
N ASN A 314 -9.85 -12.34 11.30
CA ASN A 314 -10.78 -13.04 12.18
C ASN A 314 -10.94 -14.51 11.76
N LYS A 315 -10.47 -15.43 12.61
CA LYS A 315 -10.55 -16.89 12.40
C LYS A 315 -11.97 -17.41 12.19
N ASP A 316 -12.98 -16.75 12.76
CA ASP A 316 -14.37 -17.18 12.66
C ASP A 316 -14.91 -17.03 11.22
N HIS A 317 -14.20 -16.27 10.38
CA HIS A 317 -14.52 -16.06 8.97
C HIS A 317 -13.69 -16.93 8.01
N CYS A 318 -12.87 -17.86 8.52
CA CYS A 318 -11.93 -18.66 7.72
C CYS A 318 -12.36 -20.12 7.50
N GLY A 319 -13.42 -20.61 8.16
CA GLY A 319 -13.67 -22.05 8.36
C GLY A 319 -13.90 -22.91 7.10
N GLN A 320 -14.19 -22.31 5.94
CA GLN A 320 -14.32 -23.03 4.66
C GLN A 320 -13.04 -23.01 3.80
N GLY A 321 -11.92 -22.54 4.35
CA GLY A 321 -10.66 -22.40 3.63
C GLY A 321 -10.71 -21.33 2.54
N VAL A 322 -9.83 -21.46 1.54
CA VAL A 322 -9.70 -20.51 0.44
C VAL A 322 -10.88 -20.60 -0.56
N LEU A 323 -10.89 -19.76 -1.59
CA LEU A 323 -12.00 -19.60 -2.54
C LEU A 323 -11.87 -20.46 -3.80
N GLY A 324 -10.68 -20.99 -4.10
CA GLY A 324 -10.42 -21.77 -5.32
C GLY A 324 -10.41 -20.89 -6.56
N LEU A 325 -9.50 -19.91 -6.61
CA LEU A 325 -9.41 -18.96 -7.73
C LEU A 325 -8.52 -19.43 -8.88
N LYS A 326 -7.73 -20.49 -8.72
CA LYS A 326 -6.96 -21.13 -9.80
C LYS A 326 -7.87 -21.91 -10.76
#